data_AF-A0A1W9VWN8-F1
#
_entry.id   AF-A0A1W9VWN8-F1
#
_cell.length_a   1.000
_cell.length_b   1.000
_cell.length_c   1.000
_cell.angle_alpha   90.00
_cell.angle_beta   90.00
_cell.angle_gamma   90.00
#
_symmetry.space_group_name_H-M   'P 1'
#
loop_
_entity.id
_entity.type
_entity.pdbx_description
1 polymer ?
#
loop_
_entity_poly.entity_id
_entity_poly.type
_entity_poly.pdbx_seq_one_letter_code
_entity_poly.pdbx_strand_id
1 'polypeptide(L)'
;MIADGIDLKEYQIADKKLTSISDLQGKANRITKGTLDVNGNILATDFNLGEFVSLTDVSSLYGGLYIIIDKISTYNFPYVDVEFQLYNREGQPIVGLDNSNFLISENNLVVPKRNVIFRGSDHTNISLGVVLDMDIGMSNYLEDFYDITESLENDMSSEDNITLIKANSIPTIVARNQNSIIDNISDITSDEFSIRTGIDIS
;
A
#
# COMPACT_ATOMS: atom_id res chain seq x y z
N MET A 1 -20.05 3.33 -4.77
CA MET A 1 -20.72 4.11 -5.84
C MET A 1 -21.98 3.39 -6.31
N ILE A 2 -23.00 4.14 -6.70
CA ILE A 2 -24.27 3.65 -7.23
C ILE A 2 -24.47 4.28 -8.61
N ALA A 3 -24.76 3.46 -9.63
CA ALA A 3 -25.16 3.92 -10.95
C ALA A 3 -26.70 4.01 -11.01
N ASP A 4 -27.23 5.17 -11.37
CA ASP A 4 -28.67 5.45 -11.44
C ASP A 4 -29.01 6.11 -12.77
N GLY A 5 -29.29 5.29 -13.79
CA GLY A 5 -29.57 5.76 -15.14
C GLY A 5 -28.34 6.42 -15.79
N ILE A 6 -28.35 7.75 -15.85
CA ILE A 6 -27.25 8.58 -16.39
C ILE A 6 -26.39 9.21 -15.29
N ASP A 7 -26.80 9.08 -14.03
CA ASP A 7 -26.11 9.69 -12.90
C ASP A 7 -25.25 8.67 -12.16
N LEU A 8 -24.11 9.16 -11.68
CA LEU A 8 -23.24 8.41 -10.80
C LEU A 8 -23.23 9.06 -9.42
N LYS A 9 -23.62 8.27 -8.41
CA LYS A 9 -23.84 8.77 -7.04
C LYS A 9 -22.90 8.10 -6.06
N GLU A 10 -22.39 8.89 -5.12
CA GLU A 10 -21.67 8.41 -3.95
C GLU A 10 -22.60 8.38 -2.75
N TYR A 11 -22.48 7.32 -1.96
CA TYR A 11 -23.16 7.23 -0.68
C TYR A 11 -22.12 7.43 0.42
N GLN A 12 -22.16 8.59 1.08
CA GLN A 12 -21.29 8.89 2.21
C GLN A 12 -21.88 8.27 3.46
N ILE A 13 -21.21 7.23 3.98
CA ILE A 13 -21.70 6.45 5.13
C ILE A 13 -21.77 7.31 6.40
N ALA A 14 -20.79 8.18 6.60
CA ALA A 14 -20.69 9.04 7.79
C ALA A 14 -21.91 9.97 7.94
N ASP A 15 -22.32 10.62 6.84
CA ASP A 15 -23.40 11.60 6.84
C ASP A 15 -24.73 11.03 6.34
N LYS A 16 -24.76 9.73 5.99
CA LYS A 16 -25.90 9.03 5.36
C LYS A 16 -26.49 9.81 4.18
N LYS A 17 -25.62 10.46 3.39
CA LYS A 17 -26.01 11.34 2.31
C LYS A 17 -25.65 10.74 0.97
N LEU A 18 -26.57 10.86 0.02
CA LEU A 18 -26.34 10.53 -1.38
C LEU A 18 -25.98 11.82 -2.13
N THR A 19 -24.77 11.87 -2.70
CA THR A 19 -24.29 13.02 -3.48
C THR A 19 -24.09 12.60 -4.93
N SER A 20 -24.50 13.46 -5.87
CA SER A 20 -24.20 13.24 -7.29
C SER A 20 -22.73 13.57 -7.52
N ILE A 21 -21.98 12.61 -8.07
CA ILE A 21 -20.57 12.78 -8.42
C ILE A 21 -20.45 13.31 -9.85
N SER A 22 -21.26 12.78 -10.78
CA SER A 22 -21.24 13.20 -12.18
C SER A 22 -22.52 12.80 -12.91
N ASP A 23 -22.93 13.62 -13.88
CA ASP A 23 -23.98 13.35 -14.88
C ASP A 23 -23.39 12.94 -16.25
N LEU A 24 -22.07 12.64 -16.29
CA LEU A 24 -21.30 12.35 -17.51
C LEU A 24 -21.50 13.38 -18.64
N GLN A 25 -21.77 14.66 -18.28
CA GLN A 25 -21.95 15.78 -19.21
C GLN A 25 -23.04 15.52 -20.27
N GLY A 26 -24.05 14.68 -19.94
CA GLY A 26 -25.14 14.33 -20.85
C GLY A 26 -24.75 13.45 -22.05
N LYS A 27 -23.53 12.90 -22.07
CA LYS A 27 -23.09 11.95 -23.12
C LYS A 27 -23.47 10.50 -22.82
N ALA A 28 -23.64 10.17 -21.54
CA ALA A 28 -24.01 8.83 -21.12
C ALA A 28 -25.51 8.61 -21.23
N ASN A 29 -25.87 7.39 -21.60
CA ASN A 29 -27.22 6.97 -21.90
C ASN A 29 -27.71 5.95 -20.87
N ARG A 30 -26.84 5.01 -20.48
CA ARG A 30 -27.11 4.10 -19.35
C ARG A 30 -25.82 3.58 -18.71
N ILE A 31 -25.45 4.18 -17.58
CA ILE A 31 -24.36 3.68 -16.75
C ILE A 31 -24.81 2.38 -16.08
N THR A 32 -24.00 1.34 -16.21
CA THR A 32 -24.24 0.04 -15.55
C THR A 32 -23.39 -0.17 -14.32
N LYS A 33 -22.17 0.35 -14.34
CA LYS A 33 -21.24 0.27 -13.21
C LYS A 33 -20.29 1.46 -13.28
N GLY A 34 -19.86 1.92 -12.10
CA GLY A 34 -18.68 2.74 -11.99
C GLY A 34 -17.82 2.30 -10.80
N THR A 35 -16.52 2.45 -10.96
CA THR A 35 -15.52 2.18 -9.93
C THR A 35 -14.50 3.30 -9.92
N LEU A 36 -13.83 3.49 -8.79
CA LEU A 36 -12.60 4.28 -8.75
C LEU A 36 -11.43 3.42 -9.20
N ASP A 37 -10.46 4.03 -9.89
CA ASP A 37 -9.14 3.47 -10.08
C ASP A 37 -8.24 3.75 -8.86
N VAL A 38 -7.02 3.20 -8.88
CA VAL A 38 -6.02 3.34 -7.81
C VAL A 38 -5.59 4.79 -7.53
N ASN A 39 -5.86 5.71 -8.45
CA ASN A 39 -5.51 7.13 -8.34
C ASN A 39 -6.76 8.01 -8.12
N GLY A 40 -7.94 7.42 -7.89
CA GLY A 40 -9.19 8.13 -7.64
C GLY A 40 -9.94 8.60 -8.89
N ASN A 41 -9.54 8.21 -10.09
CA ASN A 41 -10.33 8.48 -11.30
C ASN A 41 -11.58 7.58 -11.33
N ILE A 42 -12.68 8.09 -11.87
CA ILE A 42 -13.91 7.31 -12.01
C ILE A 42 -13.90 6.63 -13.38
N LEU A 43 -13.93 5.30 -13.38
CA LEU A 43 -14.17 4.48 -14.56
C LEU A 43 -15.63 4.06 -14.57
N ALA A 44 -16.35 4.35 -15.66
CA ALA A 44 -17.75 4.00 -15.84
C ALA A 44 -17.99 3.26 -17.17
N THR A 45 -18.97 2.36 -17.20
CA THR A 45 -19.38 1.61 -18.40
C THR A 45 -20.77 2.03 -18.86
N ASP A 46 -20.87 2.46 -20.13
CA ASP A 46 -22.16 2.72 -20.78
C ASP A 46 -22.63 1.49 -21.56
N PHE A 47 -23.78 0.94 -21.17
CA PHE A 47 -24.33 -0.27 -21.78
C PHE A 47 -24.85 -0.04 -23.21
N ASN A 48 -25.40 1.13 -23.48
CA ASN A 48 -26.05 1.40 -24.77
C ASN A 48 -25.02 1.81 -25.83
N LEU A 49 -23.93 2.47 -25.42
CA LEU A 49 -22.85 2.87 -26.32
C LEU A 49 -21.75 1.81 -26.42
N GLY A 50 -21.64 0.90 -25.45
CA GLY A 50 -20.58 -0.10 -25.41
C GLY A 50 -19.20 0.53 -25.14
N GLU A 51 -19.18 1.72 -24.54
CA GLU A 51 -17.97 2.51 -24.31
C GLU A 51 -17.59 2.52 -22.83
N PHE A 52 -16.28 2.62 -22.57
CA PHE A 52 -15.72 2.94 -21.27
C PHE A 52 -15.48 4.43 -21.19
N VAL A 53 -15.98 5.08 -20.15
CA VAL A 53 -15.74 6.50 -19.90
C VAL A 53 -14.85 6.63 -18.67
N SER A 54 -13.73 7.33 -18.84
CA SER A 54 -12.85 7.74 -17.73
C SER A 54 -13.12 9.21 -17.40
N LEU A 55 -13.51 9.46 -16.16
CA LEU A 55 -13.72 10.79 -15.61
C LEU A 55 -12.59 11.08 -14.62
N THR A 56 -11.67 11.93 -15.05
CA THR A 56 -10.70 12.57 -14.15
C THR A 56 -11.29 13.89 -13.67
N ASP A 57 -11.32 14.11 -12.35
CA ASP A 57 -11.71 15.42 -11.83
C ASP A 57 -10.74 16.49 -12.33
N VAL A 58 -11.22 17.46 -13.12
CA VAL A 58 -10.41 18.55 -13.67
C VAL A 58 -9.83 19.43 -12.56
N SER A 59 -10.40 19.41 -11.36
CA SER A 59 -9.85 20.10 -10.19
C SER A 59 -8.57 19.44 -9.64
N SER A 60 -8.34 18.16 -9.94
CA SER A 60 -7.09 17.45 -9.63
C SER A 60 -5.96 17.75 -10.63
N LEU A 61 -6.31 18.20 -11.84
CA LEU A 61 -5.35 18.46 -12.93
C LEU A 61 -4.45 19.68 -12.72
N TYR A 62 -4.82 20.64 -11.86
CA TYR A 62 -4.19 21.98 -11.85
C TYR A 62 -3.50 22.43 -10.55
N GLY A 63 -3.30 21.59 -9.53
CA GLY A 63 -2.47 22.07 -8.41
C GLY A 63 -2.51 21.26 -7.12
N GLY A 64 -2.11 20.00 -7.18
CA GLY A 64 -2.17 19.16 -5.99
C GLY A 64 -1.18 18.02 -5.94
N LEU A 65 0.01 18.15 -6.56
CA LEU A 65 1.05 17.14 -6.41
C LEU A 65 2.02 17.56 -5.32
N TYR A 66 2.13 16.76 -4.27
CA TYR A 66 3.12 16.92 -3.24
C TYR A 66 4.19 15.83 -3.40
N ILE A 67 5.45 16.24 -3.44
CA ILE A 67 6.60 15.32 -3.51
C ILE A 67 7.25 15.29 -2.13
N ILE A 68 7.42 14.08 -1.59
CA ILE A 68 8.28 13.82 -0.43
C ILE A 68 9.55 13.17 -0.95
N ILE A 69 10.70 13.76 -0.65
CA ILE A 69 12.00 13.14 -0.95
C ILE A 69 12.42 12.37 0.29
N ASP A 70 12.48 11.04 0.19
CA ASP A 70 12.86 10.15 1.30
C ASP A 70 14.38 10.07 1.42
N LYS A 71 15.07 9.92 0.28
CA LYS A 71 16.51 9.71 0.26
C LYS A 71 17.14 10.21 -1.05
N ILE A 72 18.29 10.87 -0.92
CA ILE A 72 19.21 11.13 -2.03
C ILE A 72 20.53 10.44 -1.70
N SER A 73 20.96 9.51 -2.54
CA SER A 73 22.20 8.76 -2.39
C SER A 73 23.14 9.07 -3.54
N THR A 74 24.35 9.54 -3.20
CA THR A 74 25.43 9.80 -4.15
C THR A 74 26.55 8.76 -4.04
N TYR A 75 26.29 7.63 -3.38
CA TYR A 75 27.30 6.60 -3.08
C TYR A 75 27.98 6.06 -4.35
N ASN A 76 27.23 5.97 -5.45
CA ASN A 76 27.70 5.44 -6.73
C ASN A 76 27.98 6.54 -7.77
N PHE A 77 28.47 7.71 -7.35
CA PHE A 77 28.76 8.83 -8.25
C PHE A 77 29.56 8.38 -9.49
N PRO A 78 29.18 8.78 -10.73
CA PRO A 78 28.25 9.85 -11.09
C PRO A 78 26.77 9.48 -11.10
N TYR A 79 26.39 8.29 -10.66
CA TYR A 79 24.99 7.90 -10.52
C TYR A 79 24.44 8.37 -9.17
N VAL A 80 23.29 9.04 -9.22
CA VAL A 80 22.58 9.55 -8.03
C VAL A 80 21.23 8.87 -7.98
N ASP A 81 21.00 8.15 -6.89
CA ASP A 81 19.72 7.49 -6.61
C ASP A 81 18.85 8.45 -5.79
N VAL A 82 17.62 8.67 -6.24
CA VAL A 82 16.64 9.50 -5.56
C VAL A 82 15.39 8.67 -5.29
N GLU A 83 15.05 8.54 -4.02
CA GLU A 83 13.85 7.90 -3.52
C GLU A 83 12.86 8.98 -3.10
N PHE A 84 11.65 8.92 -3.66
CA PHE A 84 10.61 9.91 -3.42
C PHE A 84 9.21 9.31 -3.58
N GLN A 85 8.25 9.96 -2.93
CA GLN A 85 6.83 9.62 -2.97
C GLN A 85 6.03 10.79 -3.50
N LEU A 86 4.99 10.50 -4.29
CA LEU A 86 4.04 11.51 -4.76
C LEU A 86 2.69 11.29 -4.13
N TYR A 87 2.09 12.39 -3.68
CA TYR A 87 0.76 12.42 -3.13
C TYR A 87 -0.10 13.42 -3.90
N ASN A 88 -1.39 13.11 -4.03
CA ASN A 88 -2.37 14.07 -4.47
C ASN A 88 -2.75 15.03 -3.33
N ARG A 89 -3.62 16.01 -3.61
CA ARG A 89 -4.05 17.02 -2.62
C ARG A 89 -4.80 16.41 -1.42
N GLU A 90 -5.41 15.24 -1.62
CA GLU A 90 -6.12 14.50 -0.58
C GLU A 90 -5.18 13.67 0.29
N GLY A 91 -3.87 13.71 0.03
CA GLY A 91 -2.86 12.94 0.74
C GLY A 91 -2.81 11.47 0.31
N GLN A 92 -3.43 11.11 -0.81
CA GLN A 92 -3.38 9.75 -1.35
C GLN A 92 -2.15 9.58 -2.24
N PRO A 93 -1.45 8.44 -2.16
CA PRO A 93 -0.27 8.19 -2.98
C PRO A 93 -0.66 8.04 -4.46
N ILE A 94 0.18 8.56 -5.36
CA ILE A 94 0.00 8.42 -6.81
C ILE A 94 0.90 7.30 -7.31
N VAL A 95 0.30 6.36 -8.04
CA VAL A 95 0.98 5.19 -8.59
C VAL A 95 0.99 5.18 -10.11
N GLY A 96 1.85 4.35 -10.69
CA GLY A 96 1.94 4.19 -12.16
C GLY A 96 2.72 5.29 -12.86
N LEU A 97 3.56 6.05 -12.15
CA LEU A 97 4.43 7.07 -12.75
C LEU A 97 5.68 6.45 -13.37
N ASP A 98 6.13 6.93 -14.52
CA ASP A 98 7.36 6.53 -15.20
C ASP A 98 8.29 7.71 -15.49
N ASN A 99 9.40 7.43 -16.18
CA ASN A 99 10.40 8.42 -16.58
C ASN A 99 9.81 9.64 -17.31
N SER A 100 8.71 9.48 -18.05
CA SER A 100 8.10 10.56 -18.81
C SER A 100 7.38 11.57 -17.91
N ASN A 101 7.01 11.17 -16.68
CA ASN A 101 6.36 12.04 -15.70
C ASN A 101 7.34 12.96 -14.96
N PHE A 102 8.66 12.72 -15.06
CA PHE A 102 9.66 13.42 -14.27
C PHE A 102 10.68 14.19 -15.12
N LEU A 103 10.88 15.45 -14.76
CA LEU A 103 11.99 16.28 -15.22
C LEU A 103 12.96 16.51 -14.05
N ILE A 104 14.17 15.99 -14.17
CA ILE A 104 15.24 16.23 -13.18
C ILE A 104 16.31 17.10 -13.85
N SER A 105 16.72 18.15 -13.17
CA SER A 105 17.77 19.07 -13.62
C SER A 105 18.75 19.36 -12.50
N GLU A 106 20.02 19.51 -12.84
CA GLU A 106 21.07 20.02 -11.96
C GLU A 106 21.58 21.34 -12.55
N ASN A 107 21.60 22.43 -11.78
CA ASN A 107 22.06 23.75 -12.25
C ASN A 107 21.40 24.21 -13.56
N ASN A 108 20.09 23.98 -13.70
CA ASN A 108 19.29 24.24 -14.91
C ASN A 108 19.66 23.40 -16.15
N LEU A 109 20.53 22.40 -16.02
CA LEU A 109 20.80 21.43 -17.06
C LEU A 109 19.97 20.18 -16.81
N VAL A 110 19.10 19.85 -17.77
CA VAL A 110 18.28 18.63 -17.71
C VAL A 110 19.21 17.41 -17.75
N VAL A 111 19.04 16.51 -16.78
CA VAL A 111 19.82 15.26 -16.71
C VAL A 111 19.35 14.34 -17.85
N PRO A 112 20.19 14.03 -18.86
CA PRO A 112 19.72 13.43 -20.10
C PRO A 112 19.39 11.94 -19.99
N LYS A 113 19.98 11.22 -19.03
CA LYS A 113 19.70 9.81 -18.77
C LYS A 113 19.12 9.66 -17.37
N ARG A 114 17.87 9.20 -17.31
CA ARG A 114 17.15 8.93 -16.07
C ARG A 114 16.44 7.60 -16.24
N ASN A 115 16.54 6.76 -15.21
CA ASN A 115 15.82 5.51 -15.15
C ASN A 115 15.05 5.49 -13.83
N VAL A 116 13.72 5.43 -13.92
CA VAL A 116 12.89 5.01 -12.79
C VAL A 116 13.17 3.53 -12.58
N ILE A 117 13.95 3.24 -11.54
CA ILE A 117 14.37 1.90 -11.15
C ILE A 117 13.32 1.17 -10.32
N PHE A 118 12.35 1.90 -9.76
CA PHE A 118 11.28 1.37 -8.90
C PHE A 118 10.06 2.30 -8.97
N ARG A 119 8.84 1.75 -9.17
CA ARG A 119 7.57 2.50 -9.36
C ARG A 119 6.57 2.27 -8.23
N GLY A 120 7.02 1.68 -7.12
CA GLY A 120 6.16 0.89 -6.25
C GLY A 120 6.11 -0.58 -6.72
N SER A 121 5.67 -1.47 -5.84
CA SER A 121 5.54 -2.90 -6.15
C SER A 121 4.41 -3.12 -7.15
N ASP A 122 4.69 -3.74 -8.28
CA ASP A 122 3.71 -4.34 -9.19
C ASP A 122 3.36 -5.78 -8.77
N HIS A 123 4.05 -6.32 -7.76
CA HIS A 123 3.71 -7.61 -7.18
C HIS A 123 2.36 -7.48 -6.48
N THR A 124 1.42 -8.31 -6.90
CA THR A 124 0.15 -8.57 -6.21
C THR A 124 0.33 -9.32 -4.90
N ASN A 125 1.58 -9.52 -4.47
CA ASN A 125 1.96 -10.45 -3.43
C ASN A 125 2.67 -9.70 -2.32
N ILE A 126 2.35 -10.08 -1.09
CA ILE A 126 2.88 -9.51 0.13
C ILE A 126 3.96 -10.43 0.68
N SER A 127 5.05 -9.85 1.18
CA SER A 127 6.05 -10.56 1.98
C SER A 127 6.11 -9.93 3.37
N LEU A 128 5.60 -10.64 4.37
CA LEU A 128 5.41 -10.18 5.74
C LEU A 128 6.38 -10.89 6.69
N GLY A 129 7.08 -10.12 7.54
CA GLY A 129 7.88 -10.65 8.64
C GLY A 129 7.21 -10.34 9.97
N VAL A 130 6.83 -11.37 10.73
CA VAL A 130 6.27 -11.25 12.07
C VAL A 130 7.35 -11.59 13.09
N VAL A 131 7.56 -10.70 14.06
CA VAL A 131 8.60 -10.85 15.08
C VAL A 131 7.94 -10.96 16.45
N LEU A 132 8.17 -12.07 17.13
CA LEU A 132 7.80 -12.26 18.53
C LEU A 132 9.01 -11.96 19.40
N ASP A 133 8.91 -10.97 20.28
CA ASP A 133 9.93 -10.76 21.30
C ASP A 133 9.81 -11.82 22.39
N MET A 134 10.92 -12.50 22.67
CA MET A 134 11.02 -13.58 23.67
C MET A 134 11.40 -13.05 25.06
N ASP A 135 11.10 -11.78 25.36
CA ASP A 135 11.22 -11.23 26.71
C ASP A 135 10.07 -11.72 27.61
N ILE A 136 10.34 -11.96 28.90
CA ILE A 136 9.32 -12.44 29.84
C ILE A 136 8.06 -11.56 29.86
N GLY A 137 8.19 -10.25 29.63
CA GLY A 137 7.06 -9.33 29.56
C GLY A 137 6.08 -9.65 28.42
N MET A 138 6.57 -10.24 27.32
CA MET A 138 5.76 -10.64 26.17
C MET A 138 4.97 -11.93 26.37
N SER A 139 5.31 -12.75 27.38
CA SER A 139 4.57 -14.01 27.64
C SER A 139 3.08 -13.80 27.87
N ASN A 140 2.68 -12.66 28.46
CA ASN A 140 1.27 -12.33 28.72
C ASN A 140 0.47 -11.97 27.47
N TYR A 141 1.13 -11.69 26.34
CA TYR A 141 0.50 -11.29 25.08
C TYR A 141 0.62 -12.37 24.00
N LEU A 142 1.05 -13.58 24.36
CA LEU A 142 1.24 -14.67 23.39
C LEU A 142 -0.09 -15.07 22.73
N GLU A 143 -1.18 -15.06 23.48
CA GLU A 143 -2.53 -15.34 22.97
C GLU A 143 -2.98 -14.25 21.97
N ASP A 144 -2.85 -12.97 22.35
CA ASP A 144 -3.15 -11.85 21.42
C ASP A 144 -2.30 -11.91 20.15
N PHE A 145 -1.02 -12.28 20.28
CA PHE A 145 -0.10 -12.42 19.15
C PHE A 145 -0.50 -13.56 18.22
N TYR A 146 -0.98 -14.68 18.79
CA TYR A 146 -1.54 -15.80 18.03
C TYR A 146 -2.76 -15.34 17.22
N ASP A 147 -3.76 -14.73 17.87
CA ASP A 147 -5.01 -14.31 17.24
C ASP A 147 -4.78 -13.31 16.08
N ILE A 148 -3.88 -12.35 16.29
CA ILE A 148 -3.51 -11.36 15.26
C ILE A 148 -2.82 -12.04 14.08
N THR A 149 -1.89 -12.97 14.35
CA THR A 149 -1.15 -13.66 13.29
C THR A 149 -2.05 -14.61 12.51
N GLU A 150 -2.98 -15.29 13.18
CA GLU A 150 -3.99 -16.15 12.55
C GLU A 150 -4.92 -15.34 11.64
N SER A 151 -5.41 -14.19 12.12
CA SER A 151 -6.22 -13.30 11.28
C SER A 151 -5.44 -12.82 10.05
N LEU A 152 -4.16 -12.47 10.20
CA LEU A 152 -3.32 -12.06 9.08
C LEU A 152 -3.07 -13.19 8.09
N GLU A 153 -2.74 -14.40 8.57
CA GLU A 153 -2.50 -15.57 7.70
C GLU A 153 -3.77 -15.96 6.92
N ASN A 154 -4.96 -15.85 7.54
CA ASN A 154 -6.24 -16.14 6.89
C ASN A 154 -6.60 -15.13 5.78
N ASP A 155 -6.12 -13.89 5.87
CA ASP A 155 -6.36 -12.84 4.87
C ASP A 155 -5.33 -12.89 3.71
N MET A 156 -4.27 -13.70 3.84
CA MET A 156 -3.21 -13.83 2.83
C MET A 156 -3.60 -14.80 1.70
N SER A 157 -3.17 -14.46 0.49
CA SER A 157 -3.32 -15.31 -0.70
C SER A 157 -2.27 -16.41 -0.75
N SER A 158 -2.48 -17.40 -1.62
CA SER A 158 -1.56 -18.54 -1.77
C SER A 158 -0.16 -18.16 -2.29
N GLU A 159 0.00 -16.95 -2.80
CA GLU A 159 1.25 -16.47 -3.37
C GLU A 159 1.97 -15.45 -2.46
N ASP A 160 1.36 -15.15 -1.31
CA ASP A 160 1.96 -14.30 -0.28
C ASP A 160 2.91 -15.12 0.62
N ASN A 161 3.90 -14.44 1.19
CA ASN A 161 4.90 -15.07 2.04
C ASN A 161 4.85 -14.46 3.44
N ILE A 162 4.76 -15.30 4.46
CA ILE A 162 4.87 -14.88 5.86
C ILE A 162 6.06 -15.62 6.51
N THR A 163 6.79 -14.92 7.38
CA THR A 163 7.94 -15.44 8.12
C THR A 163 7.80 -15.11 9.60
N LEU A 164 7.94 -16.11 10.47
CA LEU A 164 7.95 -15.94 11.92
C LEU A 164 9.39 -15.92 12.44
N ILE A 165 9.70 -14.91 13.25
CA ILE A 165 11.00 -14.71 13.87
C ILE A 165 10.83 -14.64 15.39
N LYS A 166 11.50 -15.52 16.12
CA LYS A 166 11.69 -15.37 17.56
C LYS A 166 12.86 -14.43 17.80
N ALA A 167 12.57 -13.23 18.28
CA ALA A 167 13.59 -12.27 18.69
C ALA A 167 14.04 -12.62 20.11
N ASN A 168 15.04 -13.48 20.23
CA ASN A 168 15.83 -13.69 21.45
C ASN A 168 17.21 -13.03 21.32
N SER A 169 18.18 -13.30 22.21
CA SER A 169 19.56 -12.79 22.10
C SER A 169 20.25 -13.16 20.78
N ILE A 170 19.81 -14.24 20.14
CA ILE A 170 20.16 -14.69 18.79
C ILE A 170 18.84 -14.90 18.00
N PRO A 171 18.39 -13.89 17.24
CA PRO A 171 17.15 -13.98 16.47
C PRO A 171 17.12 -15.23 15.58
N THR A 172 16.05 -16.00 15.67
CA THR A 172 15.90 -17.28 14.97
C THR A 172 14.62 -17.28 14.15
N ILE A 173 14.72 -17.72 12.89
CA ILE A 173 13.58 -17.90 12.01
C ILE A 173 12.97 -19.26 12.29
N VAL A 174 11.70 -19.25 12.70
CA VAL A 174 11.00 -20.46 13.16
C VAL A 174 10.17 -21.07 12.04
N ALA A 175 9.56 -20.22 11.20
CA ALA A 175 8.76 -20.66 10.07
C ALA A 175 8.91 -19.74 8.86
N ARG A 176 8.79 -20.33 7.66
CA ARG A 176 8.72 -19.65 6.35
C ARG A 176 7.74 -20.41 5.45
N ASN A 177 6.88 -19.66 4.73
CA ASN A 177 5.82 -20.18 3.84
C ASN A 177 4.78 -21.07 4.55
N GLN A 178 3.66 -21.36 3.86
CA GLN A 178 2.39 -22.02 4.26
C GLN A 178 2.44 -23.36 5.02
N ASN A 179 3.56 -23.72 5.63
CA ASN A 179 3.49 -24.50 6.85
C ASN A 179 2.84 -23.61 7.90
N SER A 180 1.77 -24.08 8.54
CA SER A 180 0.98 -23.31 9.52
C SER A 180 1.91 -22.60 10.49
N ILE A 181 2.06 -21.28 10.31
CA ILE A 181 2.84 -20.46 11.25
C ILE A 181 2.15 -20.50 12.61
N ILE A 182 0.83 -20.62 12.58
CA ILE A 182 -0.04 -20.84 13.72
C ILE A 182 0.36 -22.09 14.52
N ASP A 183 0.71 -23.20 13.87
CA ASP A 183 1.19 -24.40 14.58
C ASP A 183 2.49 -24.06 15.35
N ASN A 184 3.40 -23.32 14.71
CA ASN A 184 4.67 -22.92 15.32
C ASN A 184 4.51 -21.91 16.46
N ILE A 185 3.45 -21.09 16.45
CA ILE A 185 3.11 -20.21 17.57
C ILE A 185 2.47 -21.02 18.70
N SER A 186 1.60 -21.97 18.37
CA SER A 186 0.93 -22.83 19.37
C SER A 186 1.90 -23.72 20.16
N ASP A 187 3.05 -24.06 19.56
CA ASP A 187 4.13 -24.81 20.21
C ASP A 187 4.98 -23.94 21.14
N ILE A 188 4.83 -22.61 21.12
CA ILE A 188 5.59 -21.71 22.00
C ILE A 188 5.03 -21.78 23.41
N THR A 189 5.89 -22.14 24.35
CA THR A 189 5.52 -22.17 25.76
C THR A 189 6.02 -20.95 26.52
N SER A 190 5.32 -20.57 27.59
CA SER A 190 5.72 -19.46 28.47
C SER A 190 7.15 -19.59 29.02
N ASP A 191 7.64 -20.83 29.12
CA ASP A 191 8.97 -21.15 29.65
C ASP A 191 10.11 -20.81 28.67
N GLU A 192 9.80 -20.56 27.40
CA GLU A 192 10.78 -20.11 26.40
C GLU A 192 11.10 -18.61 26.50
N PHE A 193 10.27 -17.85 27.21
CA PHE A 193 10.49 -16.42 27.42
C PHE A 193 11.53 -16.21 28.53
N SER A 194 12.43 -15.25 28.31
CA SER A 194 13.56 -15.00 29.19
C SER A 194 13.57 -13.55 29.65
N ILE A 195 13.98 -13.30 30.89
CA ILE A 195 14.24 -11.92 31.34
C ILE A 195 15.46 -11.42 30.58
N ARG A 196 15.29 -10.38 29.76
CA ARG A 196 16.45 -9.63 29.28
C ARG A 196 16.77 -8.53 30.27
N THR A 197 17.87 -8.71 30.98
CA THR A 197 18.61 -7.54 31.48
C THR A 197 19.01 -6.76 30.24
N GLY A 198 18.51 -5.53 30.08
CA GLY A 198 18.77 -4.70 28.91
C GLY A 198 20.26 -4.63 28.58
N ILE A 199 20.56 -4.18 27.36
CA ILE A 199 21.95 -3.87 26.98
C ILE A 199 22.51 -2.95 28.06
N ASP A 200 23.54 -3.42 28.77
CA ASP A 200 24.27 -2.60 29.72
C ASP A 200 24.95 -1.51 28.90
N ILE A 201 24.36 -0.32 28.92
CA ILE A 201 24.91 0.88 28.29
C ILE A 201 25.82 1.65 29.27
N SER A 202 26.29 0.99 30.34
CA SER A 202 27.27 1.54 31.28
C SER A 202 28.68 1.60 30.70
#